data_AF-A0A9E3STB5-F1
#
_entry.id   AF-A0A9E3STB5-F1
#
_cell.length_a   1.000
_cell.length_b   1.000
_cell.length_c   1.000
_cell.angle_alpha   90.00
_cell.angle_beta   90.00
_cell.angle_gamma   90.00
#
_symmetry.space_group_name_H-M   'P 1'
#
loop_
_entity.id
_entity.type
_entity.pdbx_description
1 polymer ?
#
loop_
_entity_poly.entity_id
_entity_poly.type
_entity_poly.pdbx_seq_one_letter_code
_entity_poly.pdbx_strand_id
1 'polypeptide(L)'
;MQSYRLSLALLAVVLLAACQRQNEVQLTLIAQNATLQSEIEAVRQTATVDADRLQITVEYMGTRVGQAEENRAQLQATLSARGIDSSGVSGVPPQVNTAFPVPGATTENLAPAATPLAEQTLATAEITQPALVNFQMAPAVGSDDCAVNPTSNFSPSDAEIYIVATGVNIPAGTNIAARFSVGGQEINHDFTPDFAIDDACIWFFIDQADVEFRAGTWSVELELNGAPASPPIPFTITGGEAMTEGG
;
A
#
# COMPACT_ATOMS: atom_id res chain seq x y z
N MET A 1 -64.18 35.38 46.33
CA MET A 1 -64.02 34.40 45.24
C MET A 1 -63.17 34.90 44.06
N GLN A 2 -62.99 36.21 43.86
CA GLN A 2 -62.23 36.75 42.73
C GLN A 2 -60.70 36.60 42.85
N SER A 3 -60.15 36.64 44.07
CA SER A 3 -58.71 36.50 44.31
C SER A 3 -58.18 35.08 44.00
N TYR A 4 -59.00 34.04 44.19
CA TYR A 4 -58.60 32.65 43.92
C TYR A 4 -58.44 32.35 42.42
N ARG A 5 -59.18 33.05 41.56
CA ARG A 5 -59.11 32.87 40.10
C ARG A 5 -57.84 33.47 39.51
N LEU A 6 -57.33 34.55 40.10
CA LEU A 6 -56.08 35.17 39.65
C LEU A 6 -54.86 34.30 40.01
N SER A 7 -54.85 33.68 41.20
CA SER A 7 -53.77 32.79 41.64
C SER A 7 -53.66 31.53 40.77
N LEU A 8 -54.80 30.96 40.37
CA LEU A 8 -54.85 29.74 39.55
C LEU A 8 -54.39 30.00 38.11
N ALA A 9 -54.72 31.16 37.55
CA ALA A 9 -54.23 31.58 36.23
C ALA A 9 -52.71 31.81 36.23
N LEU A 10 -52.16 32.42 37.29
CA LEU A 10 -50.72 32.68 37.38
C LEU A 10 -49.91 31.39 37.56
N LEU A 11 -50.42 30.43 38.32
CA LEU A 11 -49.78 29.11 38.48
C LEU A 11 -49.75 28.32 37.16
N ALA A 12 -50.82 28.39 36.35
CA ALA A 12 -50.88 27.72 35.06
C ALA A 12 -49.86 28.29 34.06
N VAL A 13 -49.67 29.61 34.04
CA VAL A 13 -48.68 30.27 33.16
C VAL A 13 -47.24 29.89 33.56
N VAL A 14 -46.95 29.76 34.86
CA VAL A 14 -45.61 29.34 35.33
C VAL A 14 -45.32 27.87 34.99
N LEU A 15 -46.32 27.00 35.08
CA LEU A 15 -46.18 25.58 34.70
C LEU A 15 -45.95 25.40 33.18
N LEU A 16 -46.61 26.20 32.34
CA LEU A 16 -46.41 26.16 30.88
C LEU A 16 -45.02 26.66 30.46
N ALA A 17 -44.47 27.67 31.14
CA ALA A 17 -43.13 28.18 30.86
C ALA A 17 -42.00 27.21 31.26
N ALA A 18 -42.24 26.35 32.26
CA ALA A 18 -41.25 25.35 32.70
C ALA A 18 -41.08 24.20 31.70
N CYS A 19 -42.13 23.81 30.97
CA CYS A 19 -42.06 22.72 30.00
C CYS A 19 -41.30 23.08 28.71
N GLN A 20 -41.21 24.37 28.32
CA GLN A 20 -40.47 24.76 27.12
C GLN A 20 -38.95 24.67 27.28
N ARG A 21 -38.40 24.83 28.50
CA ARG A 21 -36.94 24.79 28.73
C ARG A 21 -36.34 23.38 28.78
N GLN A 22 -37.13 22.33 28.98
CA GLN A 22 -36.58 20.96 29.00
C GLN A 22 -36.17 20.44 27.62
N ASN A 23 -36.78 20.94 26.54
CA ASN A 23 -36.45 20.50 25.19
C ASN A 23 -35.12 21.06 24.67
N GLU A 24 -34.72 22.26 25.11
CA GLU A 24 -33.47 22.89 24.65
C GLU A 24 -32.22 22.13 25.13
N VAL A 25 -32.22 21.65 26.38
CA VAL A 25 -31.07 20.91 26.95
C VAL A 25 -30.89 19.55 26.26
N GLN A 26 -31.97 18.90 25.85
CA GLN A 26 -31.89 17.63 25.12
C GLN A 26 -31.39 17.81 23.69
N LEU A 27 -31.79 18.90 23.02
CA LEU A 27 -31.30 19.23 21.68
C LEU A 27 -29.79 19.53 21.67
N THR A 28 -29.28 20.25 22.66
CA THR A 28 -27.83 20.52 22.77
C THR A 28 -27.02 19.24 22.98
N LEU A 29 -27.51 18.29 23.79
CA LEU A 29 -26.80 17.04 24.06
C LEU A 29 -26.76 16.10 22.84
N ILE A 30 -27.82 16.09 22.03
CA ILE A 30 -27.87 15.32 20.78
C ILE A 30 -26.91 15.93 19.76
N ALA A 31 -26.89 17.27 19.64
CA ALA A 31 -25.96 17.96 18.76
C ALA A 31 -24.48 17.72 19.15
N GLN A 32 -24.16 17.75 20.44
CA GLN A 32 -22.80 17.47 20.92
C GLN A 32 -22.35 16.02 20.67
N ASN A 33 -23.24 15.03 20.84
CA ASN A 33 -22.91 13.64 20.53
C ASN A 33 -22.66 13.42 19.02
N ALA A 34 -23.43 14.08 18.16
CA ALA A 34 -23.21 14.01 16.72
C ALA A 34 -21.84 14.57 16.31
N THR A 35 -21.41 15.68 16.93
CA THR A 35 -20.07 16.25 16.69
C THR A 35 -18.95 15.34 17.19
N LEU A 36 -19.08 14.76 18.39
CA LEU A 36 -18.07 13.84 18.93
C LEU A 36 -17.94 12.56 18.08
N GLN A 37 -19.05 12.07 17.50
CA GLN A 37 -19.00 10.92 16.61
C GLN A 37 -18.24 11.21 15.31
N SER A 38 -18.44 12.39 14.70
CA SER A 38 -17.67 12.75 13.50
C SER A 38 -16.17 12.95 13.78
N GLU A 39 -15.83 13.48 14.96
CA GLU A 39 -14.43 13.62 15.37
C GLU A 39 -13.74 12.25 15.55
N ILE A 40 -14.43 11.26 16.11
CA ILE A 40 -13.89 9.90 16.26
C ILE A 40 -13.67 9.22 14.91
N GLU A 41 -14.59 9.41 13.94
CA GLU A 41 -14.44 8.88 12.59
C GLU A 41 -13.26 9.52 11.85
N ALA A 42 -13.10 10.84 11.97
CA ALA A 42 -11.95 11.55 11.40
C ALA A 42 -10.63 11.05 12.00
N VAL A 43 -10.55 10.87 13.33
CA VAL A 43 -9.35 10.32 13.99
C VAL A 43 -9.05 8.90 13.55
N ARG A 44 -10.07 8.05 13.35
CA ARG A 44 -9.85 6.68 12.84
C ARG A 44 -9.34 6.69 11.40
N GLN A 45 -9.87 7.55 10.54
CA GLN A 45 -9.38 7.70 9.17
C GLN A 45 -7.93 8.17 9.15
N THR A 46 -7.56 9.15 9.97
CA THR A 46 -6.16 9.61 10.08
C THR A 46 -5.24 8.53 10.62
N ALA A 47 -5.67 7.78 11.64
CA ALA A 47 -4.86 6.70 12.21
C ALA A 47 -4.59 5.56 11.23
N THR A 48 -5.56 5.24 10.36
CA THR A 48 -5.36 4.24 9.29
C THR A 48 -4.35 4.72 8.25
N VAL A 49 -4.45 5.98 7.81
CA VAL A 49 -3.49 6.55 6.84
C VAL A 49 -2.07 6.60 7.38
N ASP A 50 -1.89 6.91 8.67
CA ASP A 50 -0.57 6.90 9.30
C ASP A 50 0.01 5.50 9.43
N ALA A 51 -0.82 4.50 9.75
CA ALA A 51 -0.41 3.09 9.78
C ALA A 51 0.02 2.60 8.38
N ASP A 52 -0.75 2.93 7.35
CA ASP A 52 -0.42 2.58 5.96
C ASP A 52 0.89 3.25 5.51
N ARG A 53 1.09 4.52 5.86
CA ARG A 53 2.35 5.24 5.57
C ARG A 53 3.56 4.62 6.26
N LEU A 54 3.42 4.17 7.51
CA LEU A 54 4.49 3.47 8.22
C LEU A 54 4.79 2.12 7.55
N GLN A 55 3.77 1.38 7.11
CA GLN A 55 3.96 0.12 6.42
C GLN A 55 4.71 0.30 5.10
N ILE A 56 4.30 1.26 4.26
CA ILE A 56 5.00 1.59 2.99
C ILE A 56 6.45 1.99 3.27
N THR A 57 6.70 2.74 4.34
CA THR A 57 8.06 3.14 4.73
C THR A 57 8.92 1.93 5.10
N VAL A 58 8.36 0.95 5.82
CA VAL A 58 9.07 -0.29 6.19
C VAL A 58 9.38 -1.13 4.95
N GLU A 59 8.43 -1.28 4.03
CA GLU A 59 8.63 -2.00 2.77
C GLU A 59 9.72 -1.33 1.91
N TYR A 60 9.69 0.00 1.79
CA TYR A 60 10.72 0.76 1.09
C TYR A 60 12.10 0.58 1.71
N MET A 61 12.21 0.62 3.04
CA MET A 61 13.47 0.38 3.74
C MET A 61 13.98 -1.05 3.54
N GLY A 62 13.10 -2.05 3.53
CA GLY A 62 13.43 -3.43 3.21
C GLY A 62 14.04 -3.58 1.82
N THR A 63 13.42 -2.96 0.81
CA THR A 63 13.92 -2.97 -0.58
C THR A 63 15.31 -2.33 -0.70
N ARG A 64 15.57 -1.22 0.00
CA ARG A 64 16.91 -0.59 -0.05
C ARG A 64 18.00 -1.45 0.59
N VAL A 65 17.67 -2.20 1.65
CA VAL A 65 18.61 -3.14 2.27
C VAL A 65 18.93 -4.28 1.30
N GLY A 66 17.92 -4.86 0.66
CA GLY A 66 18.12 -5.91 -0.37
C GLY A 66 19.01 -5.45 -1.52
N GLN A 67 18.75 -4.26 -2.09
CA GLN A 67 19.60 -3.68 -3.14
C GLN A 67 21.04 -3.43 -2.68
N ALA A 68 21.24 -3.01 -1.41
CA ALA A 68 22.59 -2.81 -0.87
C ALA A 68 23.35 -4.13 -0.72
N GLU A 69 22.66 -5.21 -0.35
CA GLU A 69 23.23 -6.57 -0.26
C GLU A 69 23.59 -7.12 -1.64
N GLU A 70 22.73 -6.95 -2.65
CA GLU A 70 23.03 -7.34 -4.04
C GLU A 70 24.23 -6.59 -4.61
N ASN A 71 24.27 -5.27 -4.42
CA ASN A 71 25.42 -4.44 -4.84
C ASN A 71 26.71 -4.89 -4.15
N ARG A 72 26.64 -5.27 -2.86
CA ARG A 72 27.78 -5.82 -2.13
C ARG A 72 28.23 -7.16 -2.71
N ALA A 73 27.30 -8.06 -3.04
CA ALA A 73 27.61 -9.35 -3.64
C ALA A 73 28.28 -9.18 -5.03
N GLN A 74 27.78 -8.27 -5.87
CA GLN A 74 28.37 -7.97 -7.18
C GLN A 74 29.78 -7.36 -7.06
N LEU A 75 30.00 -6.46 -6.09
CA LEU A 75 31.33 -5.90 -5.83
C LEU A 75 32.30 -6.98 -5.36
N GLN A 76 31.88 -7.89 -4.47
CA GLN A 76 32.70 -9.00 -4.02
C GLN A 76 33.07 -9.93 -5.18
N ALA A 77 32.11 -10.26 -6.06
CA ALA A 77 32.36 -11.06 -7.26
C ALA A 77 33.34 -10.38 -8.23
N THR A 78 33.24 -9.05 -8.39
CA THR A 78 34.17 -8.29 -9.25
C THR A 78 35.58 -8.24 -8.68
N LEU A 79 35.71 -8.09 -7.36
CA LEU A 79 37.00 -8.08 -6.67
C LEU A 79 37.68 -9.46 -6.73
N SER A 80 36.93 -10.54 -6.52
CA SER A 80 37.44 -11.91 -6.61
C SER A 80 37.89 -12.26 -8.03
N ALA A 81 37.12 -11.86 -9.06
CA ALA A 81 37.47 -12.05 -10.46
C ALA A 81 38.76 -11.31 -10.87
N ARG A 82 39.11 -10.22 -10.18
CA ARG A 82 40.36 -9.46 -10.37
C ARG A 82 41.53 -9.97 -9.53
N GLY A 83 41.35 -11.05 -8.77
CA GLY A 83 42.37 -11.60 -7.88
C GLY A 83 42.70 -10.72 -6.68
N ILE A 84 41.80 -9.79 -6.32
CA ILE A 84 41.95 -8.95 -5.13
C ILE A 84 41.38 -9.73 -3.94
N ASP A 85 42.18 -9.90 -2.90
CA ASP A 85 41.75 -10.57 -1.67
C ASP A 85 40.63 -9.77 -0.99
N SER A 86 39.45 -10.38 -0.90
CA SER A 86 38.24 -9.77 -0.32
C SER A 86 38.20 -9.86 1.21
N SER A 87 39.19 -10.51 1.84
CA SER A 87 39.31 -10.64 3.29
C SER A 87 39.28 -9.29 4.03
N GLY A 88 39.71 -8.20 3.39
CA GLY A 88 39.66 -6.83 3.92
C GLY A 88 38.30 -6.12 3.83
N VAL A 89 37.36 -6.60 2.99
CA VAL A 89 36.05 -5.94 2.74
C VAL A 89 34.95 -6.54 3.61
N SER A 90 35.11 -7.79 4.07
CA SER A 90 34.09 -8.49 4.85
C SER A 90 33.77 -7.82 6.20
N GLY A 91 34.74 -7.10 6.78
CA GLY A 91 34.62 -6.42 8.08
C GLY A 91 34.16 -4.97 8.05
N VAL A 92 33.84 -4.38 6.90
CA VAL A 92 33.24 -3.04 6.84
C VAL A 92 31.72 -3.22 7.00
N PRO A 93 31.14 -2.97 8.19
CA PRO A 93 29.69 -2.89 8.29
C PRO A 93 29.22 -1.80 7.32
N PRO A 94 28.07 -1.97 6.64
CA PRO A 94 27.53 -0.90 5.84
C PRO A 94 27.43 0.33 6.72
N GLN A 95 28.28 1.32 6.47
CA GLN A 95 28.09 2.64 7.05
C GLN A 95 26.89 3.20 6.30
N VAL A 96 25.70 2.87 6.79
CA VAL A 96 24.51 3.64 6.47
C VAL A 96 24.86 5.03 6.94
N ASN A 97 25.22 5.90 6.00
CA ASN A 97 25.49 7.28 6.30
C ASN A 97 24.14 7.92 6.62
N THR A 98 23.58 7.58 7.78
CA THR A 98 22.46 8.26 8.41
C THR A 98 22.99 9.61 8.92
N ALA A 99 23.54 10.41 8.02
CA ALA A 99 23.66 11.84 8.24
C ALA A 99 22.24 12.40 8.10
N PHE A 100 21.36 12.03 9.04
CA PHE A 100 20.39 13.00 9.48
C PHE A 100 21.21 14.14 10.08
N PRO A 101 21.06 15.39 9.59
CA PRO A 101 21.65 16.52 10.29
C PRO A 101 21.03 16.53 11.68
N VAL A 102 21.82 16.12 12.69
CA VAL A 102 21.50 16.38 14.10
C VAL A 102 21.76 17.86 14.30
N PRO A 103 20.74 18.70 14.52
CA PRO A 103 20.97 20.08 14.90
C PRO A 103 21.60 20.08 16.29
N GLY A 104 22.88 20.45 16.34
CA GLY A 104 23.61 20.99 17.49
C GLY A 104 23.32 20.39 18.87
N ALA A 105 24.19 19.48 19.33
CA ALA A 105 24.35 19.22 20.75
C ALA A 105 25.11 20.39 21.41
N THR A 106 24.36 21.39 21.88
CA THR A 106 24.73 22.19 23.06
C THR A 106 23.75 21.86 24.16
N THR A 107 24.26 21.31 25.27
CA THR A 107 23.51 20.92 26.47
C THR A 107 22.93 22.13 27.18
N GLU A 108 21.75 22.56 26.75
CA GLU A 108 20.82 23.33 27.57
C GLU A 108 19.54 22.52 27.75
N ASN A 109 19.20 22.28 29.02
CA ASN A 109 17.97 21.61 29.46
C ASN A 109 16.77 22.54 29.23
N LEU A 110 16.42 22.77 27.96
CA LEU A 110 15.18 23.41 27.54
C LEU A 110 14.14 22.30 27.33
N ALA A 111 13.01 22.41 28.01
CA ALA A 111 11.86 21.54 27.78
C ALA A 111 11.57 21.48 26.27
N PRO A 112 11.27 20.30 25.70
CA PRO A 112 11.06 20.16 24.27
C PRO A 112 9.84 21.00 23.88
N ALA A 113 10.10 22.18 23.32
CA ALA A 113 9.12 22.87 22.52
C ALA A 113 8.89 21.98 21.31
N ALA A 114 7.75 21.28 21.30
CA ALA A 114 7.28 20.57 20.13
C ALA A 114 7.08 21.60 19.02
N THR A 115 8.11 21.82 18.21
CA THR A 115 7.95 22.45 16.92
C THR A 115 6.96 21.57 16.16
N PRO A 116 5.76 22.06 15.80
CA PRO A 116 4.85 21.27 14.99
C PRO A 116 5.61 20.92 13.72
N LEU A 117 5.86 19.62 13.52
CA LEU A 117 6.34 19.11 12.25
C LEU A 117 5.30 19.57 11.24
N ALA A 118 5.65 20.56 10.41
CA ALA A 118 4.81 20.90 9.27
C ALA A 118 4.61 19.59 8.51
N GLU A 119 3.36 19.13 8.40
CA GLU A 119 3.00 18.00 7.57
C GLU A 119 3.58 18.26 6.19
N GLN A 120 4.65 17.54 5.85
CA GLN A 120 5.10 17.46 4.48
C GLN A 120 4.06 16.56 3.79
N THR A 121 3.01 17.20 3.29
CA THR A 121 2.13 16.59 2.31
C THR A 121 3.02 16.28 1.10
N LEU A 122 3.47 15.03 0.99
CA LEU A 122 4.06 14.54 -0.25
C LEU A 122 3.00 14.80 -1.33
N ALA A 123 3.28 15.75 -2.21
CA ALA A 123 2.43 16.00 -3.35
C ALA A 123 2.38 14.70 -4.15
N THR A 124 1.21 14.09 -4.24
CA THR A 124 0.94 13.02 -5.20
C THR A 124 1.29 13.59 -6.56
N ALA A 125 2.39 13.12 -7.15
CA ALA A 125 2.75 13.53 -8.49
C ALA A 125 1.59 13.13 -9.41
N GLU A 126 1.02 14.11 -10.10
CA GLU A 126 -0.05 13.87 -11.05
C GLU A 126 0.50 13.02 -12.21
N ILE A 127 0.03 11.78 -12.33
CA ILE A 127 0.45 10.86 -13.38
C ILE A 127 -0.26 11.29 -14.67
N THR A 128 0.43 12.08 -15.49
CA THR A 128 -0.10 12.63 -16.76
C THR A 128 0.22 11.78 -17.98
N GLN A 129 0.99 10.70 -17.82
CA GLN A 129 1.38 9.77 -18.88
C GLN A 129 0.72 8.40 -18.66
N PRO A 130 0.55 7.59 -19.72
CA PRO A 130 0.07 6.22 -19.59
C PRO A 130 0.94 5.44 -18.60
N ALA A 131 0.32 4.85 -17.58
CA ALA A 131 1.02 4.12 -16.54
C ALA A 131 0.19 2.93 -16.04
N LEU A 132 0.90 1.90 -15.59
CA LEU A 132 0.35 0.84 -14.75
C LEU A 132 0.83 1.09 -13.33
N VAL A 133 -0.07 1.01 -12.35
CA VAL A 133 0.23 1.22 -10.92
C VAL A 133 -0.46 0.15 -10.07
N ASN A 134 -0.18 0.11 -8.76
CA ASN A 134 -0.82 -0.78 -7.81
C ASN A 134 -0.76 -2.28 -8.17
N PHE A 135 0.41 -2.74 -8.61
CA PHE A 135 0.63 -4.13 -9.01
C PHE A 135 0.37 -5.11 -7.85
N GLN A 136 -0.45 -6.13 -8.09
CA GLN A 136 -0.82 -7.14 -7.11
C GLN A 136 -0.90 -8.52 -7.73
N MET A 137 -0.28 -9.49 -7.08
CA MET A 137 -0.47 -10.90 -7.39
C MET A 137 -1.72 -11.43 -6.68
N ALA A 138 -2.52 -12.28 -7.32
CA ALA A 138 -3.74 -12.83 -6.73
C ALA A 138 -4.11 -14.21 -7.29
N PRO A 139 -4.87 -15.04 -6.54
CA PRO A 139 -5.39 -16.31 -7.04
C PRO A 139 -6.70 -16.17 -7.83
N ALA A 140 -7.31 -14.98 -7.80
CA ALA A 140 -8.57 -14.71 -8.48
C ALA A 140 -8.74 -13.21 -8.75
N VAL A 141 -9.61 -12.92 -9.72
CA VAL A 141 -10.07 -11.58 -10.06
C VAL A 141 -11.57 -11.46 -9.77
N GLY A 142 -11.99 -10.31 -9.26
CA GLY A 142 -13.37 -9.99 -8.91
C GLY A 142 -14.24 -9.62 -10.11
N SER A 143 -15.51 -9.30 -9.84
CA SER A 143 -16.43 -8.81 -10.88
C SER A 143 -16.11 -7.40 -11.37
N ASP A 144 -15.23 -6.69 -10.66
CA ASP A 144 -14.69 -5.36 -10.97
C ASP A 144 -13.33 -5.44 -11.67
N ASP A 145 -12.93 -6.63 -12.12
CA ASP A 145 -11.62 -6.90 -12.74
C ASP A 145 -10.42 -6.65 -11.81
N CYS A 146 -10.64 -6.45 -10.50
CA CYS A 146 -9.58 -6.22 -9.53
C CYS A 146 -9.19 -7.48 -8.74
N ALA A 147 -8.01 -7.47 -8.14
CA ALA A 147 -7.46 -8.58 -7.37
C ALA A 147 -8.35 -8.95 -6.18
N VAL A 148 -8.62 -10.25 -6.00
CA VAL A 148 -9.31 -10.78 -4.82
C VAL A 148 -8.32 -11.60 -4.00
N ASN A 149 -8.19 -11.26 -2.71
CA ASN A 149 -7.24 -11.89 -1.78
C ASN A 149 -5.78 -11.85 -2.29
N PRO A 150 -5.20 -10.65 -2.50
CA PRO A 150 -3.85 -10.53 -3.04
C PRO A 150 -2.82 -11.27 -2.16
N THR A 151 -1.93 -12.02 -2.82
CA THR A 151 -0.89 -12.84 -2.19
C THR A 151 0.27 -13.02 -3.16
N SER A 152 1.49 -13.09 -2.63
CA SER A 152 2.70 -13.45 -3.38
C SER A 152 3.13 -14.90 -3.16
N ASN A 153 2.29 -15.71 -2.49
CA ASN A 153 2.54 -17.11 -2.20
C ASN A 153 1.40 -17.97 -2.77
N PHE A 154 1.79 -18.93 -3.60
CA PHE A 154 0.90 -19.82 -4.35
C PHE A 154 1.27 -21.29 -4.12
N SER A 155 0.46 -22.20 -4.64
CA SER A 155 0.63 -23.64 -4.62
C SER A 155 0.73 -24.20 -6.05
N PRO A 156 1.48 -25.29 -6.28
CA PRO A 156 1.41 -26.06 -7.52
C PRO A 156 0.01 -26.56 -7.89
N SER A 157 -0.90 -26.61 -6.91
CA SER A 157 -2.30 -27.01 -7.12
C SER A 157 -3.23 -25.84 -7.48
N ASP A 158 -2.74 -24.60 -7.47
CA ASP A 158 -3.54 -23.46 -7.90
C ASP A 158 -3.88 -23.61 -9.39
N ALA A 159 -5.10 -23.23 -9.76
CA ALA A 159 -5.57 -23.34 -11.13
C ALA A 159 -4.97 -22.23 -12.00
N GLU A 160 -4.95 -21.01 -11.48
CA GLU A 160 -4.55 -19.79 -12.17
C GLU A 160 -3.78 -18.88 -11.19
N ILE A 161 -2.81 -18.14 -11.70
CA ILE A 161 -2.06 -17.12 -10.96
C ILE A 161 -2.16 -15.81 -11.72
N TYR A 162 -2.75 -14.79 -11.09
CA TYR A 162 -3.01 -13.50 -11.71
C TYR A 162 -1.98 -12.46 -11.28
N ILE A 163 -1.62 -11.58 -12.22
CA ILE A 163 -1.08 -10.26 -11.96
C ILE A 163 -2.15 -9.23 -12.32
N VAL A 164 -2.42 -8.31 -11.40
CA VAL A 164 -3.41 -7.23 -11.56
C VAL A 164 -2.71 -5.88 -11.37
N ALA A 165 -3.03 -4.89 -12.19
CA ALA A 165 -2.56 -3.52 -12.04
C ALA A 165 -3.69 -2.54 -12.39
N THR A 166 -3.65 -1.34 -11.82
CA THR A 166 -4.55 -0.24 -12.23
C THR A 166 -3.93 0.49 -13.42
N GLY A 167 -4.66 0.56 -14.54
CA GLY A 167 -4.30 1.39 -15.69
C GLY A 167 -4.73 2.83 -15.50
N VAL A 168 -3.81 3.77 -15.71
CA VAL A 168 -4.07 5.22 -15.62
C VAL A 168 -3.69 5.86 -16.94
N ASN A 169 -4.59 6.67 -17.52
CA ASN A 169 -4.37 7.37 -18.78
C ASN A 169 -3.89 6.48 -19.94
N ILE A 170 -4.37 5.23 -20.06
CA ILE A 170 -3.97 4.28 -21.12
C ILE A 170 -4.83 4.51 -22.37
N PRO A 171 -4.28 4.97 -23.51
CA PRO A 171 -5.06 5.15 -24.73
C PRO A 171 -5.44 3.81 -25.39
N ALA A 172 -6.53 3.82 -26.15
CA ALA A 172 -6.85 2.73 -27.08
C ALA A 172 -5.68 2.44 -28.03
N GLY A 173 -5.44 1.17 -28.33
CA GLY A 173 -4.34 0.70 -29.17
C GLY A 173 -3.00 0.57 -28.45
N THR A 174 -2.92 0.88 -27.15
CA THR A 174 -1.71 0.63 -26.34
C THR A 174 -1.49 -0.87 -26.20
N ASN A 175 -0.32 -1.38 -26.56
CA ASN A 175 0.00 -2.78 -26.30
C ASN A 175 0.41 -2.94 -24.83
N ILE A 176 -0.27 -3.82 -24.10
CA ILE A 176 0.03 -4.16 -22.72
C ILE A 176 0.44 -5.62 -22.70
N ALA A 177 1.57 -5.95 -22.08
CA ALA A 177 2.05 -7.33 -21.99
C ALA A 177 2.45 -7.71 -20.57
N ALA A 178 2.35 -9.00 -20.28
CA ALA A 178 2.82 -9.63 -19.05
C ALA A 178 3.85 -10.72 -19.37
N ARG A 179 5.01 -10.63 -18.73
CA ARG A 179 6.17 -11.51 -18.90
C ARG A 179 6.41 -12.30 -17.63
N PHE A 180 5.81 -13.47 -17.51
CA PHE A 180 6.06 -14.37 -16.39
C PHE A 180 7.36 -15.13 -16.61
N SER A 181 8.19 -15.29 -15.59
CA SER A 181 9.49 -15.94 -15.70
C SER A 181 9.81 -16.86 -14.53
N VAL A 182 10.40 -18.02 -14.86
CA VAL A 182 10.89 -19.03 -13.91
C VAL A 182 12.10 -19.75 -14.49
N GLY A 183 13.21 -19.81 -13.76
CA GLY A 183 14.39 -20.59 -14.17
C GLY A 183 14.92 -20.26 -15.58
N GLY A 184 14.73 -19.03 -16.08
CA GLY A 184 15.11 -18.61 -17.42
C GLY A 184 14.10 -18.95 -18.53
N GLN A 185 12.99 -19.61 -18.22
CA GLN A 185 11.84 -19.74 -19.11
C GLN A 185 10.92 -18.53 -18.94
N GLU A 186 10.43 -17.99 -20.06
CA GLU A 186 9.48 -16.88 -20.11
C GLU A 186 8.15 -17.35 -20.72
N ILE A 187 7.05 -16.89 -20.14
CA ILE A 187 5.68 -17.03 -20.64
C ILE A 187 5.14 -15.61 -20.88
N ASN A 188 4.63 -15.36 -22.07
CA ASN A 188 4.16 -14.05 -22.48
C ASN A 188 2.68 -14.05 -22.83
N HIS A 189 1.97 -13.06 -22.31
CA HIS A 189 0.62 -12.72 -22.72
C HIS A 189 0.55 -11.24 -23.09
N ASP A 190 -0.16 -10.91 -24.16
CA ASP A 190 -0.35 -9.54 -24.58
C ASP A 190 -1.83 -9.24 -24.89
N PHE A 191 -2.19 -7.99 -24.66
CA PHE A 191 -3.52 -7.45 -24.87
C PHE A 191 -3.40 -6.04 -25.42
N THR A 192 -4.21 -5.71 -26.43
CA THR A 192 -4.28 -4.37 -27.01
C THR A 192 -5.75 -3.93 -27.02
N PRO A 193 -6.21 -3.13 -26.03
CA PRO A 193 -7.59 -2.69 -25.98
C PRO A 193 -7.90 -1.77 -27.16
N ASP A 194 -9.12 -1.86 -27.69
CA ASP A 194 -9.66 -0.91 -28.66
C ASP A 194 -10.38 0.29 -27.98
N PHE A 195 -10.27 0.39 -26.65
CA PHE A 195 -10.80 1.45 -25.80
C PHE A 195 -9.71 2.03 -24.88
N ALA A 196 -9.95 3.24 -24.36
CA ALA A 196 -9.07 3.85 -23.37
C ALA A 196 -9.36 3.30 -21.96
N ILE A 197 -8.33 3.10 -21.15
CA ILE A 197 -8.43 2.64 -19.76
C ILE A 197 -7.93 3.76 -18.85
N ASP A 198 -8.79 4.19 -17.94
CA ASP A 198 -8.47 5.20 -16.94
C ASP A 198 -9.10 4.83 -15.60
N ASP A 199 -8.23 4.62 -14.61
CA ASP A 199 -8.57 4.19 -13.25
C ASP A 199 -9.37 2.86 -13.19
N ALA A 200 -8.96 1.88 -14.01
CA ALA A 200 -9.54 0.53 -13.98
C ALA A 200 -8.47 -0.55 -13.90
N CYS A 201 -8.84 -1.69 -13.30
CA CYS A 201 -7.95 -2.84 -13.17
C CYS A 201 -7.79 -3.56 -14.52
N ILE A 202 -6.56 -4.01 -14.76
CA ILE A 202 -6.15 -4.81 -15.91
C ILE A 202 -5.44 -6.03 -15.32
N TRP A 203 -5.71 -7.20 -15.87
CA TRP A 203 -5.17 -8.44 -15.35
C TRP A 203 -4.67 -9.36 -16.47
N PHE A 204 -3.65 -10.13 -16.12
CA PHE A 204 -3.14 -11.26 -16.90
C PHE A 204 -3.01 -12.45 -15.96
N PHE A 205 -3.06 -13.65 -16.50
CA PHE A 205 -2.85 -14.87 -15.72
C PHE A 205 -2.03 -15.87 -16.51
N ILE A 206 -1.46 -16.80 -15.76
CA ILE A 206 -0.94 -18.07 -16.26
C ILE A 206 -1.74 -19.20 -15.61
N ASP A 207 -1.84 -20.32 -16.32
CA ASP A 207 -2.39 -21.58 -15.78
C ASP A 207 -1.42 -22.76 -16.02
N GLN A 208 -1.86 -23.97 -15.63
CA GLN A 208 -1.07 -25.19 -15.79
C GLN A 208 -0.95 -25.67 -17.25
N ALA A 209 -1.73 -25.13 -18.18
CA ALA A 209 -1.61 -25.40 -19.61
C ALA A 209 -0.52 -24.54 -20.26
N ASP A 210 -0.26 -23.33 -19.74
CA ASP A 210 0.87 -22.50 -20.15
C ASP A 210 2.21 -23.09 -19.66
N VAL A 211 2.26 -23.44 -18.36
CA VAL A 211 3.46 -23.96 -17.71
C VAL A 211 3.09 -24.76 -16.46
N GLU A 212 3.77 -25.88 -16.23
CA GLU A 212 3.61 -26.63 -14.98
C GLU A 212 4.06 -25.76 -13.78
N PHE A 213 3.16 -25.55 -12.83
CA PHE A 213 3.46 -24.80 -11.61
C PHE A 213 4.37 -25.60 -10.70
N ARG A 214 5.66 -25.28 -10.73
CA ARG A 214 6.69 -25.88 -9.88
C ARG A 214 7.05 -24.96 -8.74
N ALA A 215 7.33 -25.57 -7.59
CA ALA A 215 7.81 -24.84 -6.44
C ALA A 215 9.11 -24.07 -6.76
N GLY A 216 9.19 -22.81 -6.33
CA GLY A 216 10.33 -21.95 -6.62
C GLY A 216 9.97 -20.47 -6.61
N THR A 217 10.98 -19.65 -6.89
CA THR A 217 10.82 -18.21 -7.09
C THR A 217 10.47 -17.93 -8.55
N TRP A 218 9.42 -17.15 -8.74
CA TRP A 218 8.93 -16.68 -10.02
C TRP A 218 8.97 -15.15 -10.03
N SER A 219 8.89 -14.56 -11.21
CA SER A 219 8.64 -13.13 -11.32
C SER A 219 7.77 -12.80 -12.52
N VAL A 220 7.09 -11.66 -12.46
CA VAL A 220 6.32 -11.13 -13.60
C VAL A 220 6.68 -9.66 -13.84
N GLU A 221 6.87 -9.29 -15.09
CA GLU A 221 7.06 -7.90 -15.52
C GLU A 221 5.89 -7.48 -16.42
N LEU A 222 5.35 -6.29 -16.19
CA LEU A 222 4.35 -5.69 -17.10
C LEU A 222 5.02 -4.67 -18.02
N GLU A 223 4.60 -4.64 -19.28
CA GLU A 223 5.11 -3.73 -20.30
C GLU A 223 3.99 -2.87 -20.89
N LEU A 224 4.34 -1.63 -21.26
CA LEU A 224 3.51 -0.76 -22.09
C LEU A 224 4.28 -0.44 -23.38
N ASN A 225 3.71 -0.82 -24.53
CA ASN A 225 4.31 -0.65 -25.86
C ASN A 225 5.74 -1.22 -25.96
N GLY A 226 5.98 -2.36 -25.30
CA GLY A 226 7.29 -3.04 -25.27
C GLY A 226 8.33 -2.36 -24.37
N ALA A 227 7.94 -1.37 -23.56
CA ALA A 227 8.79 -0.81 -22.51
C ALA A 227 8.32 -1.30 -21.12
N PRO A 228 9.24 -1.69 -20.21
CA PRO A 228 8.87 -2.09 -18.86
C PRO A 228 8.11 -0.98 -18.12
N ALA A 229 6.93 -1.33 -17.61
CA ALA A 229 6.09 -0.45 -16.78
C ALA A 229 6.37 -0.63 -15.28
N SER A 230 6.97 -1.76 -14.90
CA SER A 230 7.44 -2.05 -13.54
C SER A 230 8.79 -2.76 -13.59
N PRO A 231 9.56 -2.76 -12.49
CA PRO A 231 10.54 -3.82 -12.26
C PRO A 231 9.86 -5.20 -12.20
N PRO A 232 10.61 -6.31 -12.34
CA PRO A 232 10.08 -7.65 -12.12
C PRO A 232 9.51 -7.80 -10.70
N ILE A 233 8.26 -8.27 -10.61
CA ILE A 233 7.51 -8.46 -9.37
C ILE A 233 7.67 -9.92 -8.93
N PRO A 234 8.34 -10.20 -7.79
CA PRO A 234 8.59 -11.55 -7.36
C PRO A 234 7.33 -12.19 -6.72
N PHE A 235 7.15 -13.48 -6.95
CA PHE A 235 6.22 -14.33 -6.20
C PHE A 235 6.81 -15.73 -6.02
N THR A 236 6.23 -16.52 -5.11
CA THR A 236 6.72 -17.86 -4.80
C THR A 236 5.61 -18.88 -4.95
N ILE A 237 5.92 -20.00 -5.60
CA ILE A 237 5.08 -21.19 -5.55
C ILE A 237 5.68 -22.13 -4.49
N THR A 238 4.88 -22.49 -3.49
CA THR A 238 5.28 -23.30 -2.34
C THR A 238 4.57 -24.65 -2.34
N GLY A 239 5.27 -25.71 -1.95
CA GLY A 239 4.66 -27.03 -1.79
C GLY A 239 4.60 -27.84 -3.08
N GLY A 240 5.75 -28.28 -3.56
CA GLY A 240 5.90 -29.59 -4.21
C GLY A 240 6.79 -30.42 -3.30
N GLU A 241 6.60 -31.74 -3.22
CA GLU A 241 7.65 -32.59 -2.67
C GLU A 241 8.93 -32.20 -3.41
N ALA A 242 9.92 -31.68 -2.69
CA ALA A 242 11.22 -31.40 -3.26
C ALA A 242 11.58 -32.68 -4.02
N MET A 243 11.72 -32.59 -5.35
CA MET A 243 12.13 -33.70 -6.18
C MET A 243 13.47 -34.14 -5.63
N THR A 244 13.46 -35.06 -4.67
CA THR A 244 14.66 -35.66 -4.11
C THR A 244 15.28 -36.35 -5.30
N GLU A 245 16.31 -35.71 -5.84
CA GLU A 245 17.15 -36.21 -6.92
C GLU A 245 17.66 -37.58 -6.48
N GLY A 246 16.95 -38.62 -6.91
CA GLY A 246 17.22 -40.00 -6.53
C GLY A 246 18.56 -40.40 -7.13
N GLY A 247 19.54 -40.66 -6.25
CA GLY A 247 20.85 -41.20 -6.60
C GLY A 247 20.84 -42.66 -7.01
#